data_AF-A0A7S0UCH2-F1
#
_entry.id   AF-A0A7S0UCH2-F1
#
_cell.length_a   1.000
_cell.length_b   1.000
_cell.length_c   1.000
_cell.angle_alpha   90.00
_cell.angle_beta   90.00
_cell.angle_gamma   90.00
#
_symmetry.space_group_name_H-M   'P 1'
#
loop_
_entity.id
_entity.type
_entity.pdbx_description
1 polymer ?
#
loop_
_entity_poly.entity_id
_entity_poly.type
_entity_poly.pdbx_seq_one_letter_code
_entity_poly.pdbx_strand_id
1 'polypeptide(L)'
;PTEEEFKDFYAYAQKLDREVGHVGVCKVIPPEGWKARRHDDGVYTLEGSQKRLEDEVVVKQPIQQNAMGGKGVYFNVHQVKRKMTLAAFKKHAMKPENMPPASDKGFTMEAIREQERKLWRNVLFNPPIYGADCPVPKGFRPDGAGGLFDPEVCGDWDLSR
;
A
#
# COMPACT_ATOMS: atom_id res chain seq x y z
N PRO A 1 -3.47 -6.79 19.02
CA PRO A 1 -2.39 -7.34 19.85
C PRO A 1 -1.95 -6.37 20.95
N THR A 2 -1.74 -6.89 22.16
CA THR A 2 -0.86 -6.23 23.13
C THR A 2 0.59 -6.24 22.62
N GLU A 3 1.49 -5.47 23.24
CA GLU A 3 2.93 -5.52 22.89
C GLU A 3 3.48 -6.94 22.98
N GLU A 4 3.10 -7.71 24.01
CA GLU A 4 3.56 -9.08 24.19
C GLU A 4 3.06 -10.01 23.07
N GLU A 5 1.77 -9.91 22.73
CA GLU A 5 1.19 -10.69 21.63
C GLU A 5 1.78 -10.33 20.27
N PHE A 6 2.30 -9.11 20.11
CA PHE A 6 2.88 -8.64 18.85
C PHE A 6 4.33 -9.07 18.65
N LYS A 7 5.03 -9.56 19.67
CA LYS A 7 6.45 -9.92 19.57
C LYS A 7 6.70 -11.14 18.68
N ASP A 8 5.74 -12.06 18.60
CA ASP A 8 5.83 -13.31 17.83
C ASP A 8 4.73 -13.31 16.75
N PHE A 9 5.13 -13.07 15.51
CA PHE A 9 4.22 -13.01 14.38
C PHE A 9 3.51 -14.36 14.18
N TYR A 10 4.24 -15.47 14.27
CA TYR A 10 3.71 -16.81 14.01
C TYR A 10 2.70 -17.23 15.07
N ALA A 11 3.01 -17.04 16.34
CA ALA A 11 2.09 -17.33 17.44
C ALA A 11 0.81 -16.48 17.32
N TYR A 12 0.95 -15.19 16.97
CA TYR A 12 -0.20 -14.32 16.78
C TYR A 12 -1.03 -14.70 15.54
N ALA A 13 -0.39 -15.06 14.43
CA ALA A 13 -1.07 -15.55 13.24
C ALA A 13 -1.87 -16.83 13.51
N GLN A 14 -1.32 -17.78 14.29
CA GLN A 14 -2.04 -18.99 14.71
C GLN A 14 -3.23 -18.67 15.63
N LYS A 15 -3.12 -17.65 16.47
CA LYS A 15 -4.26 -17.14 17.25
C LYS A 15 -5.34 -16.58 16.32
N LEU A 16 -4.97 -15.73 15.36
CA LEU A 16 -5.90 -15.13 14.40
C LEU A 16 -6.60 -16.20 13.55
N ASP A 17 -5.88 -17.23 13.09
CA ASP A 17 -6.48 -18.31 12.30
C ASP A 17 -7.58 -19.04 13.10
N ARG A 18 -7.33 -19.34 14.38
CA ARG A 18 -8.33 -19.96 15.25
C ARG A 18 -9.55 -19.08 15.53
N GLU A 19 -9.36 -17.77 15.67
CA GLU A 19 -10.44 -16.84 16.03
C GLU A 19 -11.25 -16.36 14.82
N VAL A 20 -10.57 -16.04 13.72
CA VAL A 20 -11.16 -15.36 12.55
C VAL A 20 -10.76 -15.98 11.21
N GLY A 21 -10.11 -17.15 11.20
CA GLY A 21 -9.70 -17.82 9.95
C GLY A 21 -10.86 -18.08 9.00
N HIS A 22 -12.08 -18.26 9.53
CA HIS A 22 -13.31 -18.43 8.75
C HIS A 22 -13.78 -17.16 8.01
N VAL A 23 -13.26 -15.97 8.35
CA VAL A 23 -13.64 -14.68 7.73
C VAL A 23 -12.89 -14.44 6.42
N GLY A 24 -11.69 -15.02 6.26
CA GLY A 24 -10.85 -14.87 5.06
C GLY A 24 -10.03 -13.58 4.97
N VAL A 25 -10.36 -12.54 5.76
CA VAL A 25 -9.54 -11.33 5.90
C VAL A 25 -9.66 -10.75 7.31
N CYS A 26 -8.55 -10.29 7.87
CA CYS A 26 -8.53 -9.55 9.13
C CYS A 26 -7.56 -8.37 9.06
N LYS A 27 -7.77 -7.38 9.93
CA LYS A 27 -6.88 -6.22 10.08
C LYS A 27 -6.20 -6.29 11.44
N VAL A 28 -4.87 -6.30 11.45
CA VAL A 28 -4.07 -6.15 12.67
C VAL A 28 -3.64 -4.70 12.77
N ILE A 29 -4.02 -4.05 13.87
CA ILE A 29 -3.49 -2.73 14.23
C ILE A 29 -2.32 -3.00 15.19
N PRO A 30 -1.09 -2.56 14.87
CA PRO A 30 0.05 -2.79 15.74
C PRO A 30 -0.11 -2.01 17.06
N PRO A 31 0.59 -2.40 18.13
CA PRO A 31 0.61 -1.67 19.39
C PRO A 31 1.04 -0.21 19.19
N GLU A 32 0.57 0.68 20.08
CA GLU A 32 1.00 2.08 20.08
C GLU A 32 2.52 2.17 20.20
N GLY A 33 3.15 3.00 19.36
CA GLY A 33 4.60 3.16 19.34
C GLY A 33 5.38 2.16 18.49
N TRP A 34 4.78 1.06 18.01
CA TRP A 34 5.43 0.21 17.02
C TRP A 34 5.61 0.94 15.70
N LYS A 35 6.77 0.73 15.06
CA LYS A 35 7.13 1.36 13.79
C LYS A 35 7.80 0.36 12.87
N ALA A 36 7.36 0.31 11.61
CA ALA A 36 8.06 -0.45 10.58
C ALA A 36 9.41 0.18 10.21
N ARG A 37 9.53 1.51 10.35
CA ARG A 37 10.74 2.29 10.05
C ARG A 37 10.95 3.36 11.11
N ARG A 38 12.20 3.68 11.46
CA ARG A 38 12.53 4.64 12.53
C ARG A 38 11.87 6.00 12.37
N HIS A 39 11.76 6.45 11.12
CA HIS A 39 11.27 7.78 10.77
C HIS A 39 9.75 7.83 10.54
N ASP A 40 9.05 6.70 10.67
CA ASP A 40 7.59 6.70 10.58
C ASP A 40 6.97 7.21 11.88
N ASP A 41 6.01 8.11 11.77
CA ASP A 41 5.19 8.64 12.87
C ASP A 41 3.76 8.05 12.89
N GLY A 42 3.56 6.95 12.15
CA GLY A 42 2.31 6.20 12.13
C GLY A 42 1.55 6.27 10.80
N VAL A 43 1.89 7.20 9.90
CA VAL A 43 1.28 7.27 8.56
C VAL A 43 2.35 7.29 7.48
N TYR A 44 2.34 6.27 6.61
CA TYR A 44 3.16 6.29 5.41
C TYR A 44 2.47 7.12 4.33
N THR A 45 3.01 8.31 4.05
CA THR A 45 2.59 9.13 2.92
C THR A 45 3.70 9.23 1.88
N LEU A 46 3.31 9.41 0.62
CA LEU A 46 4.26 9.81 -0.42
C LEU A 46 4.76 11.24 -0.20
N GLU A 47 4.10 12.06 0.61
CA GLU A 47 4.49 13.46 0.83
C GLU A 47 5.84 13.57 1.57
N GLY A 48 6.13 12.62 2.46
CA GLY A 48 7.39 12.50 3.20
C GLY A 48 8.38 11.44 2.70
N SER A 49 8.23 10.91 1.47
CA SER A 49 9.16 9.91 0.97
C SER A 49 10.59 10.44 0.85
N GLN A 50 11.56 9.62 1.27
CA GLN A 50 12.98 9.98 1.18
C GLN A 50 13.38 10.17 -0.29
N LYS A 51 14.14 11.24 -0.59
CA LYS A 51 14.63 11.53 -1.95
C LYS A 51 15.34 10.33 -2.59
N ARG A 52 16.14 9.61 -1.79
CA ARG A 52 16.82 8.39 -2.23
C ARG A 52 15.85 7.33 -2.75
N LEU A 53 14.74 7.10 -2.04
CA LEU A 53 13.69 6.17 -2.45
C LEU A 53 13.07 6.59 -3.78
N GLU A 54 12.72 7.88 -3.90
CA GLU A 54 12.12 8.43 -5.12
C GLU A 54 13.03 8.32 -6.35
N ASP A 55 14.34 8.49 -6.17
CA ASP A 55 15.34 8.47 -7.22
C ASP A 55 15.77 7.04 -7.62
N GLU A 56 15.98 6.16 -6.65
CA GLU A 56 16.55 4.82 -6.89
C GLU A 56 15.50 3.74 -7.15
N VAL A 57 14.27 3.87 -6.63
CA VAL A 57 13.21 2.89 -6.89
C VAL A 57 12.67 3.09 -8.31
N VAL A 58 12.68 2.01 -9.09
CA VAL A 58 12.14 1.98 -10.45
C VAL A 58 10.93 1.06 -10.49
N VAL A 59 9.78 1.63 -10.87
CA VAL A 59 8.60 0.87 -11.24
C VAL A 59 8.87 0.26 -12.62
N LYS A 60 9.30 -1.00 -12.64
CA LYS A 60 9.81 -1.67 -13.86
C LYS A 60 8.72 -1.89 -14.90
N GLN A 61 7.54 -2.30 -14.45
CA GLN A 61 6.40 -2.61 -15.31
C GLN A 61 5.13 -1.96 -14.72
N PRO A 62 4.98 -0.63 -14.82
CA PRO A 62 3.73 0.01 -14.43
C PRO A 62 2.60 -0.53 -15.31
N ILE A 63 1.44 -0.80 -14.73
CA ILE A 63 0.30 -1.39 -15.43
C ILE A 63 -0.84 -0.37 -15.43
N GLN A 64 -1.30 0.04 -16.60
CA GLN A 64 -2.57 0.76 -16.72
C GLN A 64 -3.73 -0.25 -16.69
N GLN A 65 -4.67 -0.03 -15.79
CA GLN A 65 -5.78 -0.93 -15.50
C GLN A 65 -7.03 -0.50 -16.26
N ASN A 66 -7.24 -1.05 -17.46
CA ASN A 66 -8.39 -0.71 -18.30
C ASN A 66 -9.56 -1.63 -17.95
N ALA A 67 -10.52 -1.12 -17.18
CA ALA A 67 -11.72 -1.88 -16.87
C ALA A 67 -12.69 -1.92 -18.07
N MET A 68 -13.33 -3.06 -18.24
CA MET A 68 -14.42 -3.29 -19.19
C MET A 68 -15.56 -4.02 -18.49
N GLY A 69 -16.79 -3.88 -18.98
CA GLY A 69 -17.98 -4.52 -18.39
C GLY A 69 -18.98 -3.51 -17.85
N GLY A 70 -19.84 -3.94 -16.93
CA GLY A 70 -20.89 -3.10 -16.38
C GLY A 70 -21.82 -3.85 -15.42
N LYS A 71 -22.73 -3.09 -14.80
CA LYS A 71 -23.73 -3.62 -13.85
C LYS A 71 -23.13 -4.46 -12.71
N GLY A 72 -21.95 -4.05 -12.22
CA GLY A 72 -21.25 -4.72 -11.11
C GLY A 72 -20.34 -5.88 -11.53
N VAL A 73 -20.28 -6.23 -12.83
CA VAL A 73 -19.39 -7.27 -13.35
C VAL A 73 -18.38 -6.63 -14.30
N TYR A 74 -17.09 -6.73 -13.95
CA TYR A 74 -16.01 -6.09 -14.69
C TYR A 74 -14.85 -7.05 -14.94
N PHE A 75 -14.14 -6.82 -16.04
CA PHE A 75 -12.86 -7.44 -16.36
C PHE A 75 -11.81 -6.33 -16.45
N ASN A 76 -10.60 -6.60 -15.94
CA ASN A 76 -9.50 -5.64 -16.02
C ASN A 76 -8.49 -6.07 -17.08
N VAL A 77 -8.27 -5.23 -18.08
CA VAL A 77 -7.28 -5.42 -19.13
C VAL A 77 -6.03 -4.63 -18.79
N HIS A 78 -4.96 -5.36 -18.47
CA HIS A 78 -3.68 -4.80 -18.08
C HIS A 78 -2.87 -4.36 -19.31
N GLN A 79 -2.59 -3.06 -19.41
CA GLN A 79 -1.69 -2.51 -20.41
C GLN A 79 -0.38 -2.08 -19.75
N VAL A 80 0.71 -2.79 -20.04
CA VAL A 80 2.04 -2.44 -19.54
C VAL A 80 2.48 -1.09 -20.12
N LYS A 81 3.01 -0.23 -19.26
CA LYS A 81 3.57 1.08 -19.59
C LYS A 81 5.10 1.05 -19.48
N ARG A 82 5.73 2.13 -19.95
CA ARG A 82 7.19 2.29 -19.87
C ARG A 82 7.62 2.39 -18.40
N LYS A 83 8.74 1.75 -18.08
CA LYS A 83 9.37 1.88 -16.76
C LYS A 83 9.55 3.34 -16.36
N MET A 84 9.39 3.65 -15.09
CA MET A 84 9.55 4.99 -14.54
C MET A 84 10.12 4.93 -13.12
N THR A 85 10.77 6.00 -12.68
CA THR A 85 11.20 6.12 -11.27
C THR A 85 9.98 6.31 -10.37
N LEU A 86 10.14 6.05 -9.07
CA LEU A 86 9.11 6.33 -8.08
C LEU A 86 8.80 7.84 -8.04
N ALA A 87 9.80 8.72 -8.22
CA ALA A 87 9.58 10.17 -8.37
C ALA A 87 8.60 10.50 -9.51
N ALA A 88 8.82 9.89 -10.69
CA ALA A 88 7.96 10.09 -11.85
C ALA A 88 6.56 9.50 -11.65
N PHE A 89 6.47 8.34 -11.00
CA PHE A 89 5.19 7.72 -10.63
C PHE A 89 4.41 8.60 -9.64
N LYS A 90 5.05 9.10 -8.57
CA LYS A 90 4.49 10.04 -7.60
C LYS A 90 3.98 11.30 -8.30
N LYS A 91 4.79 11.92 -9.17
CA LYS A 91 4.37 13.08 -9.97
C LYS A 91 3.15 12.77 -10.85
N HIS A 92 3.06 11.57 -11.42
CA HIS A 92 1.90 11.13 -12.19
C HIS A 92 0.66 10.97 -11.30
N ALA A 93 0.78 10.30 -10.16
CA ALA A 93 -0.31 10.07 -9.22
C ALA A 93 -0.87 11.37 -8.62
N MET A 94 -0.01 12.37 -8.41
CA MET A 94 -0.38 13.68 -7.85
C MET A 94 -1.03 14.64 -8.86
N LYS A 95 -1.20 14.25 -10.13
CA LYS A 95 -1.94 15.09 -11.08
C LYS A 95 -3.41 15.20 -10.67
N PRO A 96 -4.07 16.36 -10.85
CA PRO A 96 -5.47 16.54 -10.48
C PRO A 96 -6.41 15.46 -11.03
N GLU A 97 -6.18 14.99 -12.26
CA GLU A 97 -7.01 13.94 -12.87
C GLU A 97 -6.88 12.57 -12.19
N ASN A 98 -5.74 12.30 -11.54
CA ASN A 98 -5.39 11.01 -10.95
C ASN A 98 -5.56 10.97 -9.42
N MET A 99 -5.77 12.13 -8.81
CA MET A 99 -6.03 12.22 -7.37
C MET A 99 -7.44 11.73 -7.04
N PRO A 100 -7.64 11.12 -5.86
CA PRO A 100 -8.97 10.77 -5.41
C PRO A 100 -9.86 12.01 -5.33
N PRO A 101 -11.17 11.90 -5.62
CA PRO A 101 -12.10 13.00 -5.47
C PRO A 101 -12.04 13.56 -4.05
N ALA A 102 -11.86 14.88 -3.93
CA ALA A 102 -11.81 15.54 -2.63
C ALA A 102 -13.04 15.21 -1.77
N SER A 103 -12.82 15.08 -0.46
CA SER A 103 -13.87 14.94 0.53
C SER A 103 -13.60 15.89 1.68
N ASP A 104 -14.55 16.78 1.94
CA ASP A 104 -14.61 17.68 3.08
C ASP A 104 -15.06 16.99 4.38
N LYS A 105 -15.68 15.81 4.26
CA LYS A 105 -16.26 15.01 5.35
C LYS A 105 -15.25 14.10 6.09
N GLY A 106 -13.95 14.22 5.82
CA GLY A 106 -12.91 13.38 6.42
C GLY A 106 -13.16 11.88 6.23
N PHE A 107 -12.79 11.06 7.23
CA PHE A 107 -12.95 9.59 7.20
C PHE A 107 -14.24 9.10 7.85
N THR A 108 -15.36 9.81 7.66
CA THR A 108 -16.67 9.34 8.13
C THR A 108 -17.16 8.14 7.31
N MET A 109 -18.04 7.31 7.89
CA MET A 109 -18.62 6.17 7.18
C MET A 109 -19.42 6.61 5.93
N GLU A 110 -20.06 7.77 6.01
CA GLU A 110 -20.76 8.37 4.87
C GLU A 110 -19.77 8.73 3.75
N ALA A 111 -18.65 9.39 4.08
CA ALA A 111 -17.61 9.74 3.12
C ALA A 111 -16.99 8.50 2.48
N ILE A 112 -16.69 7.46 3.27
CA ILE A 112 -16.16 6.18 2.76
C ILE A 112 -17.13 5.55 1.76
N ARG A 113 -18.43 5.45 2.10
CA ARG A 113 -19.46 4.92 1.19
C ARG A 113 -19.62 5.79 -0.06
N GLU A 114 -19.44 7.09 0.06
CA GLU A 114 -19.47 7.99 -1.09
C GLU A 114 -18.27 7.75 -2.03
N GLN A 115 -17.07 7.59 -1.47
CA GLN A 115 -15.87 7.27 -2.24
C GLN A 115 -16.00 5.90 -2.93
N GLU A 116 -16.53 4.89 -2.24
CA GLU A 116 -16.83 3.59 -2.83
C GLU A 116 -17.82 3.70 -4.01
N ARG A 117 -18.90 4.46 -3.85
CA ARG A 117 -19.84 4.72 -4.95
C ARG A 117 -19.16 5.42 -6.13
N LYS A 118 -18.28 6.40 -5.86
CA LYS A 118 -17.52 7.11 -6.90
C LYS A 118 -16.56 6.16 -7.61
N LEU A 119 -15.89 5.27 -6.89
CA LEU A 119 -15.02 4.24 -7.47
C LEU A 119 -15.79 3.38 -8.48
N TRP A 120 -16.88 2.74 -8.04
CA TRP A 120 -17.64 1.82 -8.91
C TRP A 120 -18.37 2.51 -10.06
N ARG A 121 -18.82 3.76 -9.86
CA ARG A 121 -19.41 4.56 -10.93
C ARG A 121 -18.38 4.92 -12.00
N ASN A 122 -17.14 5.15 -11.60
CA ASN A 122 -16.11 5.67 -12.49
C ASN A 122 -15.06 4.65 -12.93
N VAL A 123 -15.19 3.37 -12.56
CA VAL A 123 -14.16 2.34 -12.80
C VAL A 123 -13.79 2.17 -14.28
N LEU A 124 -14.69 2.50 -15.21
CA LEU A 124 -14.48 2.45 -16.67
C LEU A 124 -13.79 3.70 -17.25
N PHE A 125 -13.69 4.78 -16.47
CA PHE A 125 -13.14 6.06 -16.89
C PHE A 125 -11.80 6.32 -16.22
N ASN A 126 -10.93 7.05 -16.93
CA ASN A 126 -9.58 7.40 -16.47
C ASN A 126 -8.80 6.21 -15.87
N PRO A 127 -8.41 5.22 -16.68
CA PRO A 127 -7.79 3.98 -16.20
C PRO A 127 -6.50 4.28 -15.42
N PRO A 128 -6.41 3.89 -14.13
CA PRO A 128 -5.28 4.25 -13.28
C PRO A 128 -4.03 3.45 -13.68
N ILE A 129 -2.85 3.99 -13.33
CA ILE A 129 -1.58 3.27 -13.41
C ILE A 129 -1.25 2.72 -12.03
N TYR A 130 -0.95 1.43 -11.96
CA TYR A 130 -0.52 0.72 -10.76
C TYR A 130 0.94 0.25 -10.90
N GLY A 131 1.76 0.55 -9.90
CA GLY A 131 3.15 0.09 -9.81
C GLY A 131 3.25 -1.13 -8.90
N ALA A 132 3.01 -2.32 -9.45
CA ALA A 132 3.14 -3.59 -8.74
C ALA A 132 4.60 -4.10 -8.75
N ASP A 133 4.88 -5.11 -7.93
CA ASP A 133 6.10 -5.93 -8.00
C ASP A 133 7.39 -5.10 -8.03
N CYS A 134 7.45 -4.07 -7.17
CA CYS A 134 8.54 -3.13 -7.08
C CYS A 134 9.51 -3.52 -5.95
N PRO A 135 10.58 -4.28 -6.24
CA PRO A 135 11.61 -4.54 -5.23
C PRO A 135 12.36 -3.25 -4.91
N VAL A 136 12.68 -3.08 -3.64
CA VAL A 136 13.58 -2.00 -3.19
C VAL A 136 15.00 -2.31 -3.65
N PRO A 137 15.74 -1.33 -4.19
CA PRO A 137 17.15 -1.51 -4.54
C PRO A 137 18.00 -1.99 -3.34
N LYS A 138 19.11 -2.67 -3.64
CA LYS A 138 20.06 -3.10 -2.61
C LYS A 138 20.66 -1.90 -1.88
N GLY A 139 21.02 -2.10 -0.61
CA GLY A 139 21.67 -1.08 0.22
C GLY A 139 20.72 -0.03 0.81
N PHE A 140 19.40 -0.25 0.73
CA PHE A 140 18.43 0.50 1.54
C PHE A 140 18.41 0.01 2.98
N ARG A 141 18.66 -1.28 3.20
CA ARG A 141 18.76 -1.88 4.52
C ARG A 141 20.22 -2.18 4.90
N PRO A 142 20.61 -1.96 6.17
CA PRO A 142 21.95 -2.28 6.66
C PRO A 142 22.29 -3.78 6.60
N ASP A 143 21.28 -4.64 6.75
CA ASP A 143 21.43 -6.10 6.74
C ASP A 143 21.43 -6.72 5.32
N GLY A 144 21.25 -5.90 4.28
CA GLY A 144 21.21 -6.33 2.90
C GLY A 144 19.93 -7.06 2.47
N ALA A 145 18.94 -7.22 3.37
CA ALA A 145 17.64 -7.78 3.01
C ALA A 145 16.84 -6.84 2.10
N GLY A 146 15.77 -7.36 1.49
CA GLY A 146 14.86 -6.58 0.67
C GLY A 146 13.89 -5.73 1.51
N GLY A 147 13.11 -4.88 0.86
CA GLY A 147 12.03 -4.14 1.52
C GLY A 147 12.45 -2.83 2.18
N LEU A 148 11.49 -2.18 2.82
CA LEU A 148 11.65 -0.85 3.42
C LEU A 148 11.68 -0.87 4.95
N PHE A 149 11.49 -2.03 5.56
CA PHE A 149 11.40 -2.16 7.01
C PHE A 149 12.80 -1.97 7.62
N ASP A 150 12.87 -1.32 8.77
CA ASP A 150 14.11 -1.17 9.53
C ASP A 150 14.18 -2.33 10.55
N PRO A 151 15.08 -3.33 10.38
CA PRO A 151 15.09 -4.55 11.20
C PRO A 151 15.33 -4.29 12.70
N GLU A 152 15.87 -3.13 13.05
CA GLU A 152 16.10 -2.73 14.44
C GLU A 152 14.83 -2.29 15.18
N VAL A 153 13.73 -2.00 14.46
CA VAL A 153 12.48 -1.47 15.07
C VAL A 153 11.23 -2.25 14.69
N CYS A 154 11.21 -2.94 13.55
CA CYS A 154 10.01 -3.64 13.09
C CYS A 154 9.77 -5.00 13.77
N GLY A 155 10.78 -5.57 14.43
CA GLY A 155 10.68 -6.85 15.12
C GLY A 155 10.32 -8.00 14.17
N ASP A 156 9.55 -8.97 14.67
CA ASP A 156 9.16 -10.19 13.94
C ASP A 156 8.15 -9.94 12.81
N TRP A 157 7.63 -8.72 12.71
CA TRP A 157 6.74 -8.28 11.63
C TRP A 157 7.51 -7.74 10.42
N ASP A 158 8.79 -8.06 10.30
CA ASP A 158 9.63 -7.74 9.15
C ASP A 158 9.25 -8.59 7.93
N LEU A 159 8.46 -8.01 7.01
CA LEU A 159 8.01 -8.69 5.80
C LEU A 159 9.13 -9.09 4.82
N SER A 160 10.38 -8.72 5.09
CA SER A 160 11.53 -9.10 4.27
C SER A 160 12.17 -10.43 4.64
N ARG A 161 11.75 -11.03 5.76
CA ARG A 161 12.35 -12.24 6.35
C ARG A 161 11.36 -13.40 6.44
#